data_AF-A0A7J3HBG3-F1
#
_entry.id   AF-A0A7J3HBG3-F1
#
_cell.length_a   1.000
_cell.length_b   1.000
_cell.length_c   1.000
_cell.angle_alpha   90.00
_cell.angle_beta   90.00
_cell.angle_gamma   90.00
#
_symmetry.space_group_name_H-M   'P 1'
#
loop_
_entity.id
_entity.type
_entity.pdbx_description
1 polymer ?
#
loop_
_entity_poly.entity_id
_entity_poly.type
_entity_poly.pdbx_seq_one_letter_code
_entity_poly.pdbx_strand_id
1 'polypeptide(L)' 'LLRRSSDYKLEGGGVLIVGPIPIVFGTSQKVSAILIVLAIVLMLIVLTTFILTNVR' A
#
# COMPACT_ATOMS: atom_id res chain seq x y z
N LEU A 1 -20.51 5.48 -36.93
CA LEU A 1 -20.28 6.30 -35.72
C LEU A 1 -20.05 5.35 -34.52
N LEU A 2 -18.86 4.76 -34.40
CA LEU A 2 -18.50 3.96 -33.22
C LEU A 2 -17.53 4.81 -32.40
N ARG A 3 -18.07 5.53 -31.41
CA ARG A 3 -17.28 6.28 -30.44
C ARG A 3 -16.63 5.24 -29.53
N ARG A 4 -15.34 4.96 -29.75
CA ARG A 4 -14.49 4.29 -28.75
C ARG A 4 -14.43 5.22 -27.55
N SER A 5 -15.30 5.01 -26.58
CA SER A 5 -15.08 5.49 -25.22
C SER A 5 -13.84 4.76 -24.72
N SER A 6 -12.73 5.47 -24.67
CA SER A 6 -11.57 5.04 -23.91
C SER A 6 -11.99 4.99 -22.44
N ASP A 7 -12.47 3.83 -21.99
CA ASP A 7 -12.77 3.58 -20.59
C ASP A 7 -11.44 3.61 -19.82
N TYR A 8 -11.16 4.76 -19.22
CA TYR A 8 -10.07 4.88 -18.26
C TYR A 8 -10.43 4.03 -17.05
N LYS A 9 -9.87 2.82 -16.99
CA LYS A 9 -10.05 1.93 -15.86
C LYS A 9 -9.25 2.50 -14.68
N LEU A 10 -9.95 3.14 -13.76
CA LEU A 10 -9.36 3.60 -12.51
C LEU A 10 -9.01 2.38 -11.66
N GLU A 11 -7.76 2.30 -11.22
CA GLU A 11 -7.28 1.28 -10.30
C GLU A 11 -6.92 1.96 -8.96
N GLY A 12 -7.29 1.32 -7.85
CA GLY A 12 -7.10 1.85 -6.51
C GLY A 12 -6.90 0.74 -5.49
N GLY A 13 -6.70 1.13 -4.23
CA GLY A 13 -6.45 0.20 -3.14
C GLY A 13 -6.16 0.91 -1.83
N GLY A 14 -5.87 0.15 -0.80
CA GLY A 14 -5.55 0.65 0.53
C GLY A 14 -4.76 -0.36 1.35
N VAL A 15 -4.31 0.09 2.52
CA VAL A 15 -3.55 -0.72 3.48
C VAL A 15 -4.19 -0.56 4.85
N LEU A 16 -4.52 -1.67 5.50
CA LEU A 16 -4.97 -1.74 6.88
C LEU A 16 -3.82 -2.25 7.74
N ILE A 17 -3.43 -1.51 8.77
CA ILE A 17 -2.34 -1.89 9.66
C ILE A 17 -2.93 -2.39 10.98
N VAL A 18 -2.78 -3.69 11.28
CA VAL A 18 -3.22 -4.30 12.55
C VAL A 18 -1.98 -4.67 13.34
N GLY A 19 -1.65 -3.84 14.34
CA GLY A 19 -0.34 -3.94 14.99
C GLY A 19 0.79 -3.76 13.98
N PRO A 20 1.92 -4.50 14.07
CA PRO A 20 3.00 -4.42 13.11
C PRO A 20 2.75 -5.36 11.91
N ILE A 21 1.50 -5.60 11.49
CA ILE A 21 1.20 -6.43 10.33
C ILE A 21 0.30 -5.64 9.36
N PRO A 22 0.82 -5.27 8.17
CA PRO A 22 0.06 -4.57 7.17
C PRO A 22 -0.72 -5.56 6.29
N ILE A 23 -1.99 -5.27 6.05
CA ILE A 23 -2.90 -6.00 5.18
C ILE A 23 -3.23 -5.11 3.99
N VAL A 24 -2.83 -5.53 2.78
CA VAL A 24 -2.91 -4.72 1.56
C VAL A 24 -4.06 -5.21 0.69
N PHE A 25 -4.87 -4.28 0.19
CA PHE A 25 -5.96 -4.56 -0.73
C PHE A 25 -5.83 -3.65 -1.96
N GLY A 26 -6.03 -4.20 -3.15
CA GLY A 26 -6.00 -3.43 -4.39
C GLY A 26 -6.88 -4.04 -5.46
N THR A 27 -7.42 -3.19 -6.33
CA THR A 27 -8.31 -3.59 -7.43
C THR A 27 -7.55 -4.19 -8.62
N SER A 28 -6.22 -4.10 -8.60
CA SER A 28 -5.33 -4.71 -9.58
C SER A 28 -4.06 -5.21 -8.91
N GLN A 29 -3.44 -6.24 -9.48
CA GLN A 29 -2.15 -6.75 -9.01
C GLN A 29 -1.07 -5.67 -9.03
N LYS A 30 -1.13 -4.74 -10.00
CA LYS A 30 -0.17 -3.65 -10.15
C LYS A 30 -0.26 -2.67 -8.97
N VAL A 31 -1.47 -2.24 -8.61
CA VAL A 31 -1.70 -1.36 -7.46
C VAL A 31 -1.36 -2.07 -6.15
N SER A 32 -1.79 -3.33 -5.99
CA SER A 32 -1.46 -4.12 -4.79
C SER A 32 0.05 -4.27 -4.58
N ALA A 33 0.82 -4.54 -5.64
CA ALA A 33 2.27 -4.66 -5.54
C ALA A 33 2.94 -3.35 -5.08
N ILE A 34 2.50 -2.20 -5.62
CA ILE A 34 3.00 -0.88 -5.21
C ILE A 34 2.66 -0.63 -3.74
N LEU A 35 1.42 -0.92 -3.32
CA LEU A 35 0.98 -0.73 -1.94
C LEU A 35 1.69 -1.66 -0.95
N ILE A 36 2.03 -2.89 -1.34
CA ILE A 36 2.82 -3.81 -0.50
C ILE A 36 4.20 -3.22 -0.22
N VAL A 37 4.90 -2.78 -1.26
CA VAL A 37 6.24 -2.17 -1.10
C VAL A 37 6.15 -0.93 -0.21
N LEU A 38 5.18 -0.06 -0.46
CA LEU A 38 4.95 1.14 0.34
C LEU A 38 4.68 0.80 1.82
N ALA A 39 3.81 -0.17 2.08
CA ALA A 39 3.45 -0.59 3.43
C ALA A 39 4.65 -1.14 4.22
N ILE A 40 5.46 -1.98 3.58
CA ILE A 40 6.67 -2.54 4.20
C ILE A 40 7.67 -1.44 4.52
N VAL A 41 7.93 -0.52 3.58
CA VAL A 41 8.85 0.61 3.78
C VAL A 41 8.40 1.48 4.96
N LEU A 42 7.12 1.87 4.98
CA LEU A 42 6.56 2.66 6.08
C LEU A 42 6.63 1.91 7.41
N MET A 43 6.34 0.62 7.42
CA MET A 43 6.38 -0.18 8.64
C MET A 43 7.80 -0.33 9.19
N LEU A 44 8.80 -0.51 8.33
CA LEU A 44 10.20 -0.54 8.76
C LEU A 44 10.62 0.80 9.38
N ILE A 45 10.24 1.93 8.77
CA ILE A 45 10.51 3.25 9.35
C ILE A 45 9.91 3.34 10.74
N VAL A 46 8.62 3.06 10.90
CA VAL A 46 7.93 3.12 12.19
C VAL A 46 8.57 2.19 13.23
N LEU A 47 8.85 0.94 12.87
CA LEU A 47 9.48 -0.04 13.78
C LEU A 47 10.89 0.38 14.17
N THR A 48 11.72 0.82 13.22
CA THR A 48 13.07 1.29 13.51
C THR A 48 13.05 2.52 14.42
N THR A 49 12.18 3.50 14.15
CA THR A 49 12.05 4.70 15.01
C THR A 49 11.53 4.33 16.40
N PHE A 50 10.54 3.43 16.49
CA PHE A 50 10.01 2.94 17.75
C PHE A 50 11.10 2.25 18.57
N ILE A 51 11.81 1.28 17.99
CA ILE A 51 12.88 0.54 18.68
C ILE A 51 13.99 1.51 19.10
N LEU A 52 14.45 2.39 18.21
CA LEU A 52 15.53 3.34 18.52
C LEU A 52 15.20 4.27 19.68
N THR A 53 13.93 4.69 19.78
CA THR A 53 13.46 5.60 20.82
C THR A 53 13.22 4.90 22.15
N ASN A 54 12.73 3.66 22.15
CA ASN A 54 12.36 2.94 23.38
C ASN A 54 13.54 2.14 24.00
N VAL A 55 14.60 1.87 23.23
CA VAL A 55 15.79 1.15 23.72
C VAL A 55 16.82 2.08 24.36
N ARG A 56 16.65 3.40 24.21
CA ARG A 56 17.45 4.42 24.90
C ARG A 56 16.73 4.90 26.15
#